data_AF-A0A5C7Z9V2-F1
#
_entry.id   AF-A0A5C7Z9V2-F1
#
_cell.length_a   1.000
_cell.length_b   1.000
_cell.length_c   1.000
_cell.angle_alpha   90.00
_cell.angle_beta   90.00
_cell.angle_gamma   90.00
#
_symmetry.space_group_name_H-M   'P 1'
#
loop_
_entity.id
_entity.type
_entity.pdbx_description
1 polymer ?
#
loop_
_entity_poly.entity_id
_entity_poly.type
_entity_poly.pdbx_seq_one_letter_code
_entity_poly.pdbx_strand_id
1 'polypeptide(L)'
;QGPEADLYLEGHDQHRGWFHSSLLLGCAIYDRAPYRGLLTHGFATDGQGRKMSKSLGNTVEPQSVTTKLGAEIVRLWVGATDYSGDLNIDDKILARVVDAYRRIRNTLRFLLANVSDFDPAQDAVADDQLLEIDRYALARATELQAEILRHFDVYEFHPVVGKLQVYCSEDLGAFYLDVLKDRLYTTAPKSLARRSAQTALWRITHAMLRWMAPFLSFTAEEAWKTFGTSESIFFETFSDLGTPDAALLAKWSRIREIRDIANKDIEAVRAEGKVGASLQANITVTAPAEDHALLASLGEDLKFVFITSQVTLQAGDALAVQVTVSEAAKCERCWHYRDDVGHDAAHPTLCGRCTSNLYGTGEARTVA
;
A
#
# COMPACT_ATOMS: atom_id res chain seq x y z
N GLN A 1 -30.24 34.78 10.00
CA GLN A 1 -30.14 34.04 8.73
C GLN A 1 -29.52 32.69 9.09
N GLY A 2 -30.20 31.58 8.79
CA GLY A 2 -29.64 30.24 9.04
C GLY A 2 -28.45 29.97 8.10
N PRO A 3 -27.52 29.08 8.49
CA PRO A 3 -26.39 28.73 7.63
C PRO A 3 -26.89 28.11 6.31
N GLU A 4 -26.24 28.48 5.22
CA GLU A 4 -26.42 27.83 3.92
C GLU A 4 -25.77 26.45 3.96
N ALA A 5 -26.45 25.42 3.44
CA ALA A 5 -25.86 24.10 3.37
C ALA A 5 -24.79 24.06 2.27
N ASP A 6 -23.61 23.51 2.56
CA ASP A 6 -22.58 23.35 1.53
C ASP A 6 -22.99 22.32 0.47
N LEU A 7 -23.68 21.24 0.86
CA LEU A 7 -24.06 20.15 -0.05
C LEU A 7 -25.42 19.56 0.32
N TYR A 8 -26.24 19.33 -0.70
CA TYR A 8 -27.38 18.39 -0.65
C TYR A 8 -27.00 17.10 -1.39
N LEU A 9 -27.26 15.92 -0.79
CA LEU A 9 -26.93 14.61 -1.34
C LEU A 9 -28.13 13.67 -1.21
N GLU A 10 -28.70 13.23 -2.33
CA GLU A 10 -29.82 12.26 -2.37
C GLU A 10 -29.84 11.46 -3.68
N GLY A 11 -30.75 10.51 -3.80
CA GLY A 11 -31.01 9.78 -5.05
C GLY A 11 -31.48 10.71 -6.18
N HIS A 12 -31.21 10.33 -7.43
CA HIS A 12 -31.58 11.13 -8.60
C HIS A 12 -33.09 11.39 -8.74
N ASP A 13 -33.95 10.59 -8.10
CA ASP A 13 -35.39 10.84 -8.02
C ASP A 13 -35.74 12.16 -7.30
N GLN A 14 -34.87 12.65 -6.43
CA GLN A 14 -35.07 13.88 -5.68
C GLN A 14 -34.93 15.14 -6.54
N HIS A 15 -34.46 15.06 -7.79
CA HIS A 15 -34.52 16.17 -8.75
C HIS A 15 -35.92 16.70 -8.99
N ARG A 16 -36.95 15.84 -8.85
CA ARG A 16 -38.37 16.23 -8.95
C ARG A 16 -39.07 16.27 -7.59
N GLY A 17 -38.36 15.86 -6.54
CA GLY A 17 -38.84 15.83 -5.16
C GLY A 17 -38.18 16.94 -4.36
N TRP A 18 -37.40 16.53 -3.36
CA TRP A 18 -36.85 17.42 -2.34
C TRP A 18 -35.95 18.51 -2.88
N PHE A 19 -35.11 18.24 -3.90
CA PHE A 19 -34.25 19.27 -4.47
C PHE A 19 -35.06 20.39 -5.14
N HIS A 20 -36.13 20.02 -5.85
CA HIS A 20 -36.95 20.98 -6.56
C HIS A 20 -37.77 21.84 -5.60
N SER A 21 -38.46 21.23 -4.65
CA SER A 21 -39.27 21.96 -3.68
C SER A 21 -38.41 22.86 -2.79
N SER A 22 -37.24 22.39 -2.36
CA SER A 22 -36.29 23.19 -1.58
C SER A 22 -35.75 24.37 -2.38
N LEU A 23 -35.41 24.18 -3.65
CA LEU A 23 -34.95 25.26 -4.53
C LEU A 23 -36.01 26.35 -4.72
N LEU A 24 -37.25 25.95 -5.00
CA LEU A 24 -38.36 26.91 -5.18
C LEU A 24 -38.60 27.74 -3.92
N LEU A 25 -38.62 27.10 -2.75
CA LEU A 25 -38.80 27.80 -1.47
C LEU A 25 -37.60 28.70 -1.15
N GLY A 26 -36.38 28.21 -1.39
CA GLY A 26 -35.15 28.99 -1.22
C GLY A 26 -35.18 30.27 -2.05
N CYS A 27 -35.49 30.15 -3.35
CA CYS A 27 -35.59 31.31 -4.24
C CYS A 27 -36.73 32.25 -3.83
N ALA A 28 -37.91 31.72 -3.48
CA ALA A 28 -39.06 32.55 -3.14
C ALA A 28 -38.89 33.36 -1.84
N ILE A 29 -38.20 32.79 -0.84
CA ILE A 29 -38.06 33.39 0.50
C ILE A 29 -36.73 34.15 0.64
N TYR A 30 -35.66 33.67 0.01
CA TYR A 30 -34.29 34.14 0.24
C TYR A 30 -33.54 34.56 -1.03
N ASP A 31 -34.18 34.51 -2.22
CA ASP A 31 -33.60 34.89 -3.52
C ASP A 31 -32.29 34.14 -3.87
N ARG A 32 -32.19 32.89 -3.44
CA ARG A 32 -31.03 32.01 -3.70
C ARG A 32 -31.37 30.53 -3.51
N ALA A 33 -30.53 29.64 -4.04
CA ALA A 33 -30.61 28.21 -3.73
C ALA A 33 -30.33 27.94 -2.23
N PRO A 34 -30.94 26.90 -1.63
CA PRO A 34 -30.70 26.56 -0.22
C PRO A 34 -29.40 25.76 0.02
N TYR A 35 -28.64 25.49 -1.04
CA TYR A 35 -27.39 24.72 -1.04
C TYR A 35 -26.36 25.34 -1.99
N ARG A 36 -25.07 25.13 -1.70
CA ARG A 36 -23.94 25.53 -2.58
C ARG A 36 -23.61 24.48 -3.63
N GLY A 37 -23.85 23.21 -3.32
CA GLY A 37 -23.67 22.07 -4.22
C GLY A 37 -24.80 21.06 -4.12
N LEU A 38 -24.98 20.27 -5.17
CA LEU A 38 -25.94 19.18 -5.23
C LEU A 38 -25.23 17.95 -5.81
N LEU A 39 -25.24 16.86 -5.07
CA LEU A 39 -24.67 15.58 -5.47
C LEU A 39 -25.78 14.53 -5.54
N THR A 40 -25.78 13.72 -6.59
CA THR A 40 -26.80 12.70 -6.80
C THR A 40 -26.20 11.33 -6.95
N HIS A 41 -26.89 10.32 -6.45
CA HIS A 41 -26.53 8.92 -6.64
C HIS A 41 -27.63 8.09 -7.31
N GLY A 42 -27.24 6.96 -7.89
CA GLY A 42 -28.17 5.94 -8.41
C GLY A 42 -28.88 5.16 -7.31
N PHE A 43 -29.71 4.19 -7.72
CA PHE A 43 -30.41 3.29 -6.81
C PHE A 43 -29.58 2.03 -6.51
N ALA A 44 -29.82 1.42 -5.36
CA ALA A 44 -29.34 0.07 -5.12
C ALA A 44 -30.14 -0.96 -5.95
N THR A 45 -29.42 -1.81 -6.68
CA THR A 45 -29.95 -2.81 -7.62
C THR A 45 -29.35 -4.19 -7.33
N ASP A 46 -29.97 -5.26 -7.83
CA ASP A 46 -29.37 -6.59 -7.72
C ASP A 46 -28.08 -6.71 -8.56
N GLY A 47 -27.36 -7.82 -8.43
CA GLY A 47 -26.12 -8.06 -9.19
C GLY A 47 -26.25 -8.04 -10.72
N GLN A 48 -27.47 -8.02 -11.26
CA GLN A 48 -27.76 -7.89 -12.70
C GLN A 48 -28.25 -6.47 -13.08
N GLY A 49 -28.24 -5.51 -12.15
CA GLY A 49 -28.73 -4.16 -12.39
C GLY A 49 -30.26 -4.04 -12.41
N ARG A 50 -30.98 -5.04 -11.90
CA ARG A 50 -32.44 -5.00 -11.85
C ARG A 50 -32.89 -4.42 -10.52
N LYS A 51 -34.01 -3.70 -10.54
CA LYS A 51 -34.67 -3.21 -9.32
C LYS A 51 -34.92 -4.38 -8.37
N MET A 52 -34.53 -4.21 -7.12
CA MET A 52 -34.77 -5.20 -6.08
C MET A 52 -36.27 -5.28 -5.76
N SER A 53 -36.82 -6.50 -5.67
CA SER A 53 -38.15 -6.75 -5.16
C SER A 53 -38.22 -8.06 -4.37
N LYS A 54 -39.07 -8.09 -3.34
CA LYS A 54 -39.30 -9.32 -2.56
C LYS A 54 -39.88 -10.45 -3.43
N SER A 55 -40.70 -10.13 -4.43
CA SER A 55 -41.29 -11.12 -5.33
C SER A 55 -40.27 -11.77 -6.28
N LEU A 56 -39.19 -11.07 -6.62
CA LEU A 56 -38.11 -11.61 -7.46
C LEU A 56 -37.04 -12.35 -6.65
N GLY A 57 -37.11 -12.31 -5.30
CA GLY A 57 -36.13 -12.95 -4.42
C GLY A 57 -34.72 -12.38 -4.52
N ASN A 58 -34.54 -11.21 -5.16
CA ASN A 58 -33.26 -10.58 -5.46
C ASN A 58 -32.92 -9.43 -4.50
N THR A 59 -33.63 -9.33 -3.37
CA THR A 59 -33.44 -8.25 -2.38
C THR A 59 -32.26 -8.58 -1.46
N VAL A 60 -31.29 -7.68 -1.38
CA VAL A 60 -30.20 -7.74 -0.39
C VAL A 60 -30.52 -6.75 0.72
N GLU A 61 -30.87 -7.25 1.90
CA GLU A 61 -31.17 -6.38 3.05
C GLU A 61 -29.88 -5.92 3.74
N PRO A 62 -29.63 -4.59 3.91
CA PRO A 62 -28.40 -4.07 4.52
C PRO A 62 -28.12 -4.63 5.92
N GLN A 63 -29.17 -4.90 6.70
CA GLN A 63 -29.04 -5.47 8.05
C GLN A 63 -28.49 -6.89 8.01
N SER A 64 -28.85 -7.68 7.00
CA SER A 64 -28.36 -9.05 6.85
C SER A 64 -26.86 -9.06 6.52
N VAL A 65 -26.43 -8.18 5.62
CA VAL A 65 -25.02 -7.98 5.27
C VAL A 65 -24.23 -7.48 6.48
N THR A 66 -24.75 -6.49 7.19
CA THR A 66 -24.11 -5.94 8.41
C THR A 66 -23.95 -7.01 9.49
N THR A 67 -24.97 -7.84 9.72
CA THR A 67 -24.90 -8.92 10.71
C THR A 67 -23.89 -10.00 10.32
N LYS A 68 -23.80 -10.33 9.02
CA LYS A 68 -22.96 -11.41 8.51
C LYS A 68 -21.49 -11.00 8.31
N LEU A 69 -21.25 -9.80 7.80
CA LEU A 69 -19.94 -9.34 7.32
C LEU A 69 -19.41 -8.12 8.08
N GLY A 70 -20.25 -7.45 8.89
CA GLY A 70 -19.92 -6.21 9.59
C GLY A 70 -20.32 -4.96 8.79
N ALA A 71 -20.65 -3.88 9.52
CA ALA A 71 -21.04 -2.60 8.93
C ALA A 71 -19.95 -2.01 8.01
N GLU A 72 -18.69 -2.28 8.33
CA GLU A 72 -17.54 -1.82 7.54
C GLU A 72 -17.58 -2.32 6.09
N ILE A 73 -18.04 -3.55 5.86
CA ILE A 73 -18.11 -4.12 4.50
C ILE A 73 -19.16 -3.41 3.65
N VAL A 74 -20.26 -2.98 4.26
CA VAL A 74 -21.27 -2.15 3.57
C VAL A 74 -20.68 -0.79 3.21
N ARG A 75 -19.95 -0.15 4.14
CA ARG A 75 -19.28 1.14 3.89
C ARG A 75 -18.25 1.04 2.77
N LEU A 76 -17.43 -0.01 2.79
CA LEU A 76 -16.43 -0.24 1.75
C LEU A 76 -17.09 -0.53 0.40
N TRP A 77 -18.19 -1.29 0.35
CA TRP A 77 -18.95 -1.50 -0.89
C TRP A 77 -19.46 -0.17 -1.48
N VAL A 78 -20.07 0.69 -0.65
CA VAL A 78 -20.51 2.03 -1.09
C VAL A 78 -19.31 2.84 -1.59
N GLY A 79 -18.23 2.91 -0.79
CA GLY A 79 -17.03 3.65 -1.14
C GLY A 79 -16.33 3.13 -2.40
N ALA A 80 -16.45 1.84 -2.71
CA ALA A 80 -15.84 1.21 -3.89
C ALA A 80 -16.71 1.28 -5.16
N THR A 81 -17.94 1.78 -5.06
CA THR A 81 -18.89 1.80 -6.17
C THR A 81 -18.97 3.20 -6.76
N ASP A 82 -18.94 3.30 -8.10
CA ASP A 82 -19.30 4.53 -8.78
C ASP A 82 -20.79 4.81 -8.60
N TYR A 83 -21.10 5.73 -7.68
CA TYR A 83 -22.47 6.06 -7.30
C TYR A 83 -23.19 6.92 -8.35
N SER A 84 -22.50 7.43 -9.39
CA SER A 84 -23.15 8.18 -10.46
C SER A 84 -24.11 7.30 -11.28
N GLY A 85 -23.85 6.00 -11.30
CA GLY A 85 -24.77 4.96 -11.76
C GLY A 85 -25.47 4.22 -10.62
N ASP A 86 -26.23 3.19 -10.98
CA ASP A 86 -26.87 2.30 -10.00
C ASP A 86 -25.84 1.44 -9.26
N LEU A 87 -26.08 1.25 -7.96
CA LEU A 87 -25.19 0.52 -7.07
C LEU A 87 -25.61 -0.95 -7.01
N ASN A 88 -24.97 -1.77 -7.85
CA ASN A 88 -25.23 -3.21 -7.89
C ASN A 88 -24.70 -3.92 -6.64
N ILE A 89 -25.50 -4.84 -6.10
CA ILE A 89 -25.12 -5.70 -4.97
C ILE A 89 -25.59 -7.14 -5.15
N ASP A 90 -24.66 -8.07 -4.94
CA ASP A 90 -24.92 -9.51 -4.78
C ASP A 90 -23.81 -10.15 -3.93
N ASP A 91 -23.94 -11.45 -3.64
CA ASP A 91 -22.95 -12.19 -2.86
C ASP A 91 -21.56 -12.22 -3.50
N LYS A 92 -21.45 -12.18 -4.84
CA LYS A 92 -20.16 -12.20 -5.54
C LYS A 92 -19.45 -10.84 -5.44
N ILE A 93 -20.20 -9.75 -5.57
CA ILE A 93 -19.71 -8.38 -5.38
C ILE A 93 -19.25 -8.21 -3.94
N LEU A 94 -20.06 -8.64 -2.95
CA LEU A 94 -19.69 -8.59 -1.55
C LEU A 94 -18.44 -9.43 -1.24
N ALA A 95 -18.30 -10.61 -1.85
CA ALA A 95 -17.07 -11.42 -1.70
C ALA A 95 -15.83 -10.67 -2.19
N ARG A 96 -15.90 -9.97 -3.33
CA ARG A 96 -14.79 -9.14 -3.84
C ARG A 96 -14.45 -7.98 -2.89
N VAL A 97 -15.47 -7.33 -2.31
CA VAL A 97 -15.29 -6.27 -1.31
C VAL A 97 -14.60 -6.81 -0.05
N VAL A 98 -15.01 -7.99 0.41
CA VAL A 98 -14.35 -8.68 1.55
C VAL A 98 -12.89 -9.00 1.24
N ASP A 99 -12.57 -9.43 0.03
CA ASP A 99 -11.18 -9.70 -0.36
C ASP A 99 -10.34 -8.43 -0.43
N ALA A 100 -10.90 -7.32 -0.93
CA ALA A 100 -10.25 -6.01 -0.89
C ALA A 100 -9.99 -5.56 0.57
N TYR A 101 -11.00 -5.66 1.43
CA TYR A 101 -10.88 -5.38 2.87
C TYR A 101 -9.77 -6.20 3.52
N ARG A 102 -9.73 -7.52 3.27
CA ARG A 102 -8.69 -8.41 3.82
C ARG A 102 -7.28 -8.00 3.40
N ARG A 103 -7.08 -7.58 2.14
CA ARG A 103 -5.78 -7.08 1.67
C ARG A 103 -5.36 -5.84 2.44
N ILE A 104 -6.25 -4.84 2.52
CA ILE A 104 -6.00 -3.59 3.25
C ILE A 104 -5.68 -3.88 4.73
N ARG A 105 -6.50 -4.71 5.39
CA ARG A 105 -6.30 -5.06 6.81
C ARG A 105 -5.01 -5.86 7.04
N ASN A 106 -4.64 -6.77 6.14
CA ASN A 106 -3.41 -7.54 6.26
C ASN A 106 -2.16 -6.65 6.09
N THR A 107 -2.19 -5.72 5.15
CA THR A 107 -1.12 -4.72 4.98
C THR A 107 -1.02 -3.85 6.23
N LEU A 108 -2.13 -3.32 6.73
CA LEU A 108 -2.16 -2.54 7.98
C LEU A 108 -1.58 -3.34 9.16
N ARG A 109 -1.95 -4.62 9.31
CA ARG A 109 -1.39 -5.49 10.36
C ARG A 109 0.12 -5.62 10.24
N PHE A 110 0.65 -5.79 9.02
CA PHE A 110 2.09 -5.88 8.80
C PHE A 110 2.77 -4.56 9.18
N LEU A 111 2.23 -3.42 8.77
CA LEU A 111 2.77 -2.11 9.12
C LEU A 111 2.86 -1.93 10.64
N LEU A 112 1.74 -2.15 11.35
CA LEU A 112 1.66 -2.04 12.82
C LEU A 112 2.60 -2.99 13.55
N ALA A 113 2.69 -4.25 13.10
CA ALA A 113 3.55 -5.25 13.74
C ALA A 113 5.04 -4.91 13.61
N ASN A 114 5.47 -4.26 12.52
CA ASN A 114 6.87 -3.94 12.31
C ASN A 114 7.31 -2.61 12.95
N VAL A 115 6.41 -1.92 13.64
CA VAL A 115 6.70 -0.69 14.42
C VAL A 115 6.37 -0.86 15.90
N SER A 116 6.11 -2.08 16.38
CA SER A 116 5.73 -2.33 17.77
C SER A 116 6.82 -2.01 18.80
N ASP A 117 8.09 -2.00 18.40
CA ASP A 117 9.26 -1.67 19.23
C ASP A 117 9.94 -0.35 18.81
N PHE A 118 9.18 0.52 18.14
CA PHE A 118 9.64 1.80 17.64
C PHE A 118 9.01 2.95 18.44
N ASP A 119 9.85 3.76 19.08
CA ASP A 119 9.43 5.02 19.69
C ASP A 119 9.81 6.17 18.75
N PRO A 120 8.84 6.85 18.09
CA PRO A 120 9.15 7.92 17.14
C PRO A 120 9.92 9.10 17.78
N ALA A 121 9.83 9.31 19.11
CA ALA A 121 10.56 10.38 19.77
C ALA A 121 12.06 10.07 19.95
N GLN A 122 12.44 8.79 19.97
CA GLN A 122 13.81 8.34 20.24
C GLN A 122 14.49 7.68 19.04
N ASP A 123 13.70 6.98 18.23
CA ASP A 123 14.18 6.07 17.19
C ASP A 123 14.01 6.63 15.78
N ALA A 124 13.23 7.70 15.58
CA ALA A 124 13.01 8.27 14.27
C ALA A 124 14.31 8.78 13.66
N VAL A 125 14.46 8.52 12.36
CA VAL A 125 15.63 8.92 11.57
C VAL A 125 15.30 10.19 10.79
N ALA A 126 16.25 11.13 10.73
CA ALA A 126 16.09 12.35 9.95
C ALA A 126 15.98 12.06 8.43
N ASP A 127 15.24 12.89 7.70
CA ASP A 127 14.91 12.64 6.29
C ASP A 127 16.15 12.50 5.38
N ASP A 128 17.25 13.19 5.69
CA ASP A 128 18.53 13.12 4.98
C ASP A 128 19.38 11.88 5.33
N GLN A 129 19.02 11.18 6.41
CA GLN A 129 19.64 9.95 6.87
C GLN A 129 18.83 8.70 6.53
N LEU A 130 17.60 8.87 6.03
CA LEU A 130 16.79 7.77 5.54
C LEU A 130 17.46 7.11 4.33
N LEU A 131 17.42 5.78 4.33
CA LEU A 131 17.84 4.98 3.19
C LEU A 131 16.95 5.33 1.98
N GLU A 132 17.53 5.30 0.79
CA GLU A 132 16.88 5.81 -0.41
C GLU A 132 15.54 5.10 -0.71
N ILE A 133 15.45 3.78 -0.51
CA ILE A 133 14.19 3.04 -0.72
C ILE A 133 13.06 3.52 0.22
N ASP A 134 13.39 4.00 1.41
CA ASP A 134 12.42 4.50 2.39
C ASP A 134 11.95 5.89 2.02
N ARG A 135 12.88 6.74 1.57
CA ARG A 135 12.56 8.05 0.97
C ARG A 135 11.66 7.87 -0.24
N TYR A 136 11.91 6.87 -1.09
CA TYR A 136 11.05 6.53 -2.21
C TYR A 136 9.65 6.12 -1.74
N ALA A 137 9.55 5.24 -0.73
CA ALA A 137 8.26 4.80 -0.21
C ALA A 137 7.43 5.97 0.37
N LEU A 138 8.09 6.93 1.03
CA LEU A 138 7.47 8.16 1.51
C LEU A 138 7.07 9.10 0.36
N ALA A 139 7.92 9.27 -0.66
CA ALA A 139 7.58 10.05 -1.85
C ALA A 139 6.35 9.47 -2.56
N ARG A 140 6.26 8.14 -2.67
CA ARG A 140 5.11 7.44 -3.25
C ARG A 140 3.84 7.58 -2.40
N ALA A 141 3.96 7.54 -1.07
CA ALA A 141 2.85 7.83 -0.16
C ALA A 141 2.36 9.28 -0.28
N THR A 142 3.27 10.22 -0.48
CA THR A 142 2.97 11.65 -0.69
C THR A 142 2.20 11.86 -1.99
N GLU A 143 2.67 11.25 -3.07
CA GLU A 143 1.98 11.27 -4.37
C GLU A 143 0.56 10.69 -4.24
N LEU A 144 0.43 9.49 -3.64
CA LEU A 144 -0.86 8.86 -3.42
C LEU A 144 -1.81 9.75 -2.61
N GLN A 145 -1.34 10.36 -1.52
CA GLN A 145 -2.18 11.25 -0.72
C GLN A 145 -2.69 12.43 -1.57
N ALA A 146 -1.83 13.04 -2.38
CA ALA A 146 -2.24 14.12 -3.26
C ALA A 146 -3.33 13.68 -4.26
N GLU A 147 -3.26 12.45 -4.79
CA GLU A 147 -4.33 11.88 -5.62
C GLU A 147 -5.63 11.65 -4.83
N ILE A 148 -5.52 11.08 -3.63
CA ILE A 148 -6.67 10.79 -2.76
C ILE A 148 -7.42 12.08 -2.41
N LEU A 149 -6.69 13.14 -2.03
CA LEU A 149 -7.30 14.43 -1.68
C LEU A 149 -8.03 15.05 -2.86
N ARG A 150 -7.45 15.01 -4.07
CA ARG A 150 -8.13 15.49 -5.29
C ARG A 150 -9.44 14.76 -5.55
N HIS A 151 -9.48 13.45 -5.32
CA HIS A 151 -10.71 12.68 -5.48
C HIS A 151 -11.74 13.01 -4.38
N PHE A 152 -11.32 13.19 -3.12
CA PHE A 152 -12.23 13.64 -2.07
C PHE A 152 -12.81 15.03 -2.34
N ASP A 153 -12.04 15.97 -2.89
CA ASP A 153 -12.48 17.33 -3.23
C ASP A 153 -13.65 17.35 -4.24
N VAL A 154 -13.70 16.34 -5.12
CA VAL A 154 -14.77 16.18 -6.13
C VAL A 154 -15.74 15.05 -5.80
N TYR A 155 -15.74 14.58 -4.55
CA TYR A 155 -16.61 13.51 -4.05
C TYR A 155 -16.47 12.17 -4.78
N GLU A 156 -15.33 11.85 -5.37
CA GLU A 156 -15.07 10.57 -6.02
C GLU A 156 -14.45 9.56 -5.04
N PHE A 157 -15.27 8.69 -4.45
CA PHE A 157 -14.77 7.73 -3.44
C PHE A 157 -14.22 6.43 -4.04
N HIS A 158 -14.82 5.94 -5.12
CA HIS A 158 -14.42 4.67 -5.75
C HIS A 158 -12.97 4.65 -6.25
N PRO A 159 -12.40 5.74 -6.82
CA PRO A 159 -10.99 5.75 -7.19
C PRO A 159 -10.08 5.69 -5.96
N VAL A 160 -10.47 6.31 -4.84
CA VAL A 160 -9.71 6.27 -3.59
C VAL A 160 -9.61 4.83 -3.07
N VAL A 161 -10.72 4.08 -3.03
CA VAL A 161 -10.70 2.68 -2.60
C VAL A 161 -9.85 1.83 -3.53
N GLY A 162 -10.01 1.99 -4.85
CA GLY A 162 -9.21 1.27 -5.84
C GLY A 162 -7.71 1.56 -5.72
N LYS A 163 -7.34 2.84 -5.61
CA LYS A 163 -5.94 3.28 -5.43
C LYS A 163 -5.33 2.76 -4.13
N LEU A 164 -6.07 2.81 -3.02
CA LEU A 164 -5.61 2.27 -1.74
C LEU A 164 -5.37 0.75 -1.83
N GLN A 165 -6.28 0.01 -2.48
CA GLN A 165 -6.12 -1.43 -2.67
C GLN A 165 -4.87 -1.75 -3.51
N VAL A 166 -4.66 -1.02 -4.61
CA VAL A 166 -3.47 -1.16 -5.48
C VAL A 166 -2.21 -0.81 -4.70
N TYR A 167 -2.19 0.29 -3.95
CA TYR A 167 -1.06 0.67 -3.12
C TYR A 167 -0.70 -0.40 -2.08
N CYS A 168 -1.70 -0.98 -1.42
CA CYS A 168 -1.48 -2.06 -0.45
C CYS A 168 -0.90 -3.33 -1.10
N SER A 169 -1.34 -3.66 -2.32
CA SER A 169 -0.98 -4.90 -3.00
C SER A 169 0.34 -4.79 -3.76
N GLU A 170 0.51 -3.73 -4.54
CA GLU A 170 1.59 -3.58 -5.52
C GLU A 170 2.76 -2.75 -4.97
N ASP A 171 2.48 -1.54 -4.47
CA ASP A 171 3.53 -0.63 -3.99
C ASP A 171 4.12 -1.12 -2.65
N LEU A 172 3.26 -1.44 -1.69
CA LEU A 172 3.67 -1.98 -0.40
C LEU A 172 3.92 -3.49 -0.46
N GLY A 173 2.91 -4.29 -0.78
CA GLY A 173 2.96 -5.74 -0.65
C GLY A 173 4.00 -6.43 -1.54
N ALA A 174 3.90 -6.25 -2.86
CA ALA A 174 4.72 -6.95 -3.85
C ALA A 174 6.13 -6.36 -4.04
N PHE A 175 6.39 -5.19 -3.46
CA PHE A 175 7.66 -4.48 -3.57
C PHE A 175 8.22 -4.08 -2.22
N TYR A 176 7.79 -2.95 -1.66
CA TYR A 176 8.49 -2.32 -0.54
C TYR A 176 8.58 -3.23 0.69
N LEU A 177 7.44 -3.72 1.18
CA LEU A 177 7.40 -4.58 2.37
C LEU A 177 8.08 -5.93 2.15
N ASP A 178 8.11 -6.44 0.91
CA ASP A 178 8.79 -7.70 0.60
C ASP A 178 10.32 -7.55 0.63
N VAL A 179 10.83 -6.45 0.06
CA VAL A 179 12.25 -6.07 0.17
C VAL A 179 12.65 -5.81 1.63
N LEU A 180 11.81 -5.11 2.40
CA LEU A 180 12.11 -4.74 3.78
C LEU A 180 12.23 -5.92 4.75
N LYS A 181 11.57 -7.05 4.49
CA LYS A 181 11.58 -8.22 5.41
C LYS A 181 13.00 -8.64 5.77
N ASP A 182 13.91 -8.63 4.80
CA ASP A 182 15.31 -9.02 5.05
C ASP A 182 15.92 -8.15 6.15
N ARG A 183 15.87 -6.83 6.01
CA ARG A 183 16.52 -5.96 6.99
C ARG A 183 15.71 -5.80 8.28
N LEU A 184 14.38 -5.80 8.23
CA LEU A 184 13.53 -5.73 9.43
C LEU A 184 13.78 -6.92 10.37
N TYR A 185 14.06 -8.10 9.81
CA TYR A 185 14.20 -9.34 10.58
C TYR A 185 15.65 -9.75 10.83
N THR A 186 16.60 -9.31 10.00
CA THR A 186 17.98 -9.78 10.08
C THR A 186 18.97 -8.76 10.64
N THR A 187 18.70 -7.46 10.58
CA THR A 187 19.59 -6.43 11.15
C THR A 187 19.37 -6.26 12.66
N ALA A 188 20.31 -5.58 13.34
CA ALA A 188 20.19 -5.32 14.77
C ALA A 188 19.00 -4.38 15.07
N PRO A 189 18.31 -4.53 16.22
CA PRO A 189 17.10 -3.78 16.54
C PRO A 189 17.22 -2.25 16.43
N LYS A 190 18.38 -1.70 16.81
CA LYS A 190 18.68 -0.26 16.79
C LYS A 190 19.57 0.17 15.62
N SER A 191 19.77 -0.68 14.62
CA SER A 191 20.56 -0.31 13.44
C SER A 191 19.87 0.80 12.65
N LEU A 192 20.67 1.66 12.00
CA LEU A 192 20.15 2.71 11.11
C LEU A 192 19.24 2.12 10.02
N ALA A 193 19.65 1.00 9.43
CA ALA A 193 18.88 0.31 8.39
C ALA A 193 17.46 -0.05 8.85
N ARG A 194 17.33 -0.60 10.07
CA ARG A 194 16.02 -0.94 10.64
C ARG A 194 15.23 0.29 11.05
N ARG A 195 15.86 1.27 11.71
CA ARG A 195 15.17 2.49 12.18
C ARG A 195 14.71 3.38 11.03
N SER A 196 15.45 3.41 9.92
CA SER A 196 15.01 4.06 8.67
C SER A 196 13.72 3.42 8.14
N ALA A 197 13.68 2.07 8.08
CA ALA A 197 12.48 1.33 7.69
C ALA A 197 11.29 1.68 8.58
N GLN A 198 11.48 1.62 9.90
CA GLN A 198 10.42 1.85 10.88
C GLN A 198 9.92 3.30 10.85
N THR A 199 10.80 4.27 10.62
CA THR A 199 10.42 5.68 10.43
C THR A 199 9.47 5.83 9.25
N ALA A 200 9.81 5.23 8.10
CA ALA A 200 8.94 5.28 6.93
C ALA A 200 7.63 4.49 7.14
N LEU A 201 7.69 3.28 7.70
CA LEU A 201 6.49 2.49 8.01
C LEU A 201 5.56 3.23 8.97
N TRP A 202 6.09 3.89 10.00
CA TRP A 202 5.31 4.64 10.96
C TRP A 202 4.57 5.81 10.29
N ARG A 203 5.26 6.61 9.47
CA ARG A 203 4.66 7.73 8.70
C ARG A 203 3.61 7.24 7.71
N ILE A 204 3.90 6.18 6.95
CA ILE A 204 2.96 5.55 6.01
C ILE A 204 1.73 5.04 6.73
N THR A 205 1.89 4.41 7.90
CA THR A 205 0.77 3.91 8.70
C THR A 205 -0.15 5.04 9.15
N HIS A 206 0.41 6.14 9.64
CA HIS A 206 -0.38 7.32 10.02
C HIS A 206 -1.15 7.92 8.85
N ALA A 207 -0.54 8.00 7.66
CA ALA A 207 -1.20 8.50 6.47
C ALA A 207 -2.30 7.53 5.99
N MET A 208 -1.99 6.24 5.89
CA MET A 208 -2.90 5.18 5.47
C MET A 208 -4.15 5.08 6.35
N LEU A 209 -4.00 5.19 7.67
CA LEU A 209 -5.14 5.21 8.60
C LEU A 209 -6.08 6.38 8.33
N ARG A 210 -5.53 7.57 8.04
CA ARG A 210 -6.31 8.78 7.74
C ARG A 210 -6.97 8.72 6.36
N TRP A 211 -6.31 8.15 5.35
CA TRP A 211 -6.91 7.93 4.03
C TRP A 211 -8.12 7.00 4.10
N MET A 212 -8.04 5.96 4.93
CA MET A 212 -9.11 4.96 5.02
C MET A 212 -10.23 5.34 5.99
N ALA A 213 -9.99 6.19 6.99
CA ALA A 213 -10.97 6.56 8.02
C ALA A 213 -12.37 6.95 7.48
N PRO A 214 -12.52 7.66 6.34
CA PRO A 214 -13.85 8.00 5.80
C PRO A 214 -14.72 6.79 5.44
N PHE A 215 -14.12 5.68 4.98
CA PHE A 215 -14.86 4.50 4.47
C PHE A 215 -14.53 3.18 5.20
N LEU A 216 -13.42 3.10 5.94
CA LEU A 216 -13.03 2.03 6.85
C LEU A 216 -12.98 2.53 8.30
N SER A 217 -14.06 3.18 8.75
CA SER A 217 -14.10 3.95 9.99
C SER A 217 -13.83 3.14 11.24
N PHE A 218 -14.43 1.94 11.36
CA PHE A 218 -14.25 1.12 12.57
C PHE A 218 -12.85 0.52 12.62
N THR A 219 -12.32 0.12 11.47
CA THR A 219 -10.98 -0.45 11.34
C THR A 219 -9.90 0.60 11.62
N ALA A 220 -10.08 1.80 11.10
CA ALA A 220 -9.17 2.92 11.35
C ALA A 220 -9.16 3.27 12.84
N GLU A 221 -10.34 3.39 13.47
CA GLU A 221 -10.46 3.68 14.90
C GLU A 221 -9.94 2.55 15.80
N GLU A 222 -10.16 1.28 15.42
CA GLU A 222 -9.60 0.12 16.12
C GLU A 222 -8.07 0.20 16.17
N ALA A 223 -7.42 0.45 15.02
CA ALA A 223 -5.97 0.60 14.96
C ALA A 223 -5.47 1.87 15.66
N TRP A 224 -6.23 2.96 15.59
CA TRP A 224 -5.88 4.23 16.21
C TRP A 224 -5.71 4.13 17.72
N LYS A 225 -6.51 3.30 18.40
CA LYS A 225 -6.39 3.08 19.86
C LYS A 225 -5.01 2.57 20.30
N THR A 226 -4.26 1.92 19.41
CA THR A 226 -2.92 1.39 19.71
C THR A 226 -1.81 2.22 19.09
N PHE A 227 -2.09 2.94 18.00
CA PHE A 227 -1.07 3.60 17.20
C PHE A 227 -1.14 5.13 17.22
N GLY A 228 -2.33 5.68 17.44
CA GLY A 228 -2.59 7.11 17.48
C GLY A 228 -2.23 7.76 18.81
N THR A 229 -2.15 9.09 18.79
CA THR A 229 -1.83 9.91 19.97
C THR A 229 -3.02 10.67 20.53
N SER A 230 -4.05 10.91 19.70
CA SER A 230 -5.30 11.56 20.10
C SER A 230 -6.37 10.54 20.50
N GLU A 231 -7.47 11.02 21.08
CA GLU A 231 -8.59 10.19 21.52
C GLU A 231 -9.21 9.37 20.39
N SER A 232 -9.33 9.95 19.20
CA SER A 232 -9.99 9.34 18.05
C SER A 232 -9.37 9.83 16.75
N ILE A 233 -9.29 8.95 15.75
CA ILE A 233 -8.76 9.34 14.43
C ILE A 233 -9.63 10.39 13.76
N PHE A 234 -10.91 10.48 14.13
CA PHE A 234 -11.84 11.45 13.55
C PHE A 234 -11.61 12.88 14.03
N PHE A 235 -10.67 13.11 14.95
CA PHE A 235 -10.19 14.44 15.34
C PHE A 235 -8.92 14.86 14.60
N GLU A 236 -8.36 13.98 13.77
CA GLU A 236 -7.13 14.21 13.03
C GLU A 236 -7.38 14.79 11.65
N THR A 237 -6.34 15.43 11.12
CA THR A 237 -6.26 15.86 9.72
C THR A 237 -5.31 14.95 8.94
N PHE A 238 -5.34 15.01 7.61
CA PHE A 238 -4.42 14.26 6.76
C PHE A 238 -2.95 14.60 7.09
N SER A 239 -2.08 13.59 7.04
CA SER A 239 -0.67 13.74 7.41
C SER A 239 0.04 14.76 6.52
N ASP A 240 0.92 15.59 7.08
CA ASP A 240 1.89 16.32 6.26
C ASP A 240 3.02 15.38 5.84
N LEU A 241 3.07 15.06 4.54
CA LEU A 241 4.09 14.20 3.94
C LEU A 241 5.10 15.00 3.09
N GLY A 242 4.98 16.33 3.05
CA GLY A 242 5.80 17.18 2.20
C GLY A 242 5.40 17.12 0.72
N THR A 243 6.38 17.31 -0.17
CA THR A 243 6.18 17.32 -1.62
C THR A 243 6.80 16.06 -2.25
N PRO A 244 6.14 15.42 -3.24
CA PRO A 244 6.70 14.26 -3.90
C PRO A 244 8.04 14.57 -4.60
N ASP A 245 9.04 13.74 -4.37
CA ASP A 245 10.32 13.81 -5.10
C ASP A 245 10.17 13.13 -6.47
N ALA A 246 9.84 13.93 -7.49
CA ALA A 246 9.57 13.43 -8.84
C ALA A 246 10.77 12.72 -9.48
N ALA A 247 12.00 13.15 -9.19
CA ALA A 247 13.21 12.52 -9.73
C ALA A 247 13.43 11.14 -9.09
N LEU A 248 13.23 11.04 -7.77
CA LEU A 248 13.30 9.77 -7.05
C LEU A 248 12.21 8.80 -7.50
N LEU A 249 10.97 9.28 -7.67
CA LEU A 249 9.87 8.48 -8.20
C LEU A 249 10.17 7.93 -9.59
N ALA A 250 10.68 8.76 -10.51
CA ALA A 250 11.06 8.33 -11.85
C ALA A 250 12.18 7.28 -11.84
N LYS A 251 13.23 7.49 -11.04
CA LYS A 251 14.32 6.52 -10.84
C LYS A 251 13.79 5.16 -10.39
N TRP A 252 12.98 5.13 -9.34
CA TRP A 252 12.48 3.88 -8.77
C TRP A 252 11.39 3.22 -9.60
N SER A 253 10.60 4.00 -10.35
CA SER A 253 9.71 3.44 -11.38
C SER A 253 10.49 2.60 -12.38
N ARG A 254 11.61 3.13 -12.89
CA ARG A 254 12.45 2.40 -13.84
C ARG A 254 13.12 1.18 -13.22
N ILE A 255 13.62 1.29 -11.99
CA ILE A 255 14.19 0.14 -11.25
C ILE A 255 13.14 -0.97 -11.07
N ARG A 256 11.89 -0.62 -10.75
CA ARG A 256 10.80 -1.59 -10.60
C ARG A 256 10.46 -2.28 -11.93
N GLU A 257 10.42 -1.54 -13.04
CA GLU A 257 10.21 -2.14 -14.37
C GLU A 257 11.30 -3.17 -14.70
N ILE A 258 12.57 -2.87 -14.41
CA ILE A 258 13.67 -3.80 -14.62
C ILE A 258 13.54 -5.02 -13.69
N ARG A 259 13.16 -4.80 -12.42
CA ARG A 259 12.88 -5.87 -11.47
C ARG A 259 11.76 -6.79 -11.96
N ASP A 260 10.72 -6.25 -12.58
CA ASP A 260 9.61 -7.05 -13.10
C ASP A 260 10.04 -7.96 -14.25
N ILE A 261 10.99 -7.51 -15.09
CA ILE A 261 11.63 -8.34 -16.11
C ILE A 261 12.41 -9.48 -15.44
N ALA A 262 13.22 -9.19 -14.44
CA ALA A 262 13.96 -10.22 -13.72
C ALA A 262 13.03 -11.22 -13.01
N ASN A 263 11.96 -10.75 -12.38
CA ASN A 263 10.95 -11.60 -11.75
C ASN A 263 10.31 -12.55 -12.78
N LYS A 264 9.98 -12.05 -13.98
CA LYS A 264 9.44 -12.90 -15.05
C LYS A 264 10.40 -14.03 -15.44
N ASP A 265 11.69 -13.73 -15.55
CA ASP A 265 12.70 -14.75 -15.89
C ASP A 265 12.95 -15.72 -14.74
N ILE A 266 12.88 -15.25 -13.48
CA ILE A 266 12.90 -16.12 -12.29
C ILE A 266 11.67 -17.05 -12.27
N GLU A 267 10.47 -16.55 -12.59
CA GLU A 267 9.26 -17.38 -12.69
C GLU A 267 9.38 -18.44 -13.79
N ALA A 268 10.03 -18.14 -14.91
CA ALA A 268 10.30 -19.13 -15.96
C ALA A 268 11.17 -20.29 -15.43
N VAL A 269 12.26 -19.97 -14.72
CA VAL A 269 13.11 -20.98 -14.07
C VAL A 269 12.37 -21.74 -12.95
N ARG A 270 11.47 -21.05 -12.23
CA ARG A 270 10.62 -21.67 -11.19
C ARG A 270 9.63 -22.66 -11.79
N ALA A 271 9.02 -22.34 -12.93
CA ALA A 271 8.09 -23.21 -13.63
C ALA A 271 8.75 -24.52 -14.12
N GLU A 272 10.07 -24.50 -14.34
CA GLU A 272 10.87 -25.71 -14.62
C GLU A 272 11.23 -26.53 -13.36
N GLY A 273 10.84 -26.08 -12.17
CA GLY A 273 11.12 -26.74 -10.89
C GLY A 273 12.55 -26.58 -10.39
N LYS A 274 13.35 -25.69 -10.99
CA LYS A 274 14.77 -25.49 -10.66
C LYS A 274 14.99 -24.59 -9.43
N VAL A 275 14.07 -23.66 -9.17
CA VAL A 275 14.04 -22.83 -7.97
C VAL A 275 12.64 -22.87 -7.36
N GLY A 276 12.55 -22.74 -6.04
CA GLY A 276 11.32 -22.51 -5.29
C GLY A 276 11.18 -21.05 -4.87
N ALA A 277 12.19 -20.48 -4.22
CA ALA A 277 12.21 -19.07 -3.78
C ALA A 277 13.16 -18.23 -4.63
N SER A 278 12.88 -16.94 -4.83
CA SER A 278 13.76 -16.04 -5.60
C SER A 278 15.18 -15.94 -5.03
N LEU A 279 15.36 -16.13 -3.71
CA LEU A 279 16.68 -16.20 -3.08
C LEU A 279 17.56 -17.36 -3.59
N GLN A 280 16.98 -18.39 -4.21
CA GLN A 280 17.74 -19.47 -4.85
C GLN A 280 18.28 -19.10 -6.23
N ALA A 281 17.81 -18.00 -6.81
CA ALA A 281 18.28 -17.50 -8.08
C ALA A 281 19.46 -16.54 -7.88
N ASN A 282 20.48 -16.73 -8.71
CA ASN A 282 21.50 -15.73 -8.99
C ASN A 282 21.15 -15.10 -10.34
N ILE A 283 21.21 -13.77 -10.43
CA ILE A 283 20.85 -13.08 -11.67
C ILE A 283 22.02 -12.27 -12.20
N THR A 284 22.16 -12.27 -13.52
CA THR A 284 23.02 -11.33 -14.25
C THR A 284 22.12 -10.37 -15.01
N VAL A 285 22.27 -9.08 -14.73
CA VAL A 285 21.54 -8.01 -15.41
C VAL A 285 22.50 -7.31 -16.35
N THR A 286 22.27 -7.45 -17.65
CA THR A 286 22.94 -6.68 -18.69
C THR A 286 22.08 -5.46 -18.98
N ALA A 287 22.63 -4.26 -18.93
CA ALA A 287 21.84 -3.03 -19.08
C ALA A 287 22.55 -1.98 -19.96
N PRO A 288 21.79 -1.18 -20.75
CA PRO A 288 22.30 0.00 -21.42
C PRO A 288 22.74 1.06 -20.41
N ALA A 289 23.54 2.04 -20.87
CA ALA A 289 24.23 2.99 -19.99
C ALA A 289 23.33 3.69 -18.95
N GLU A 290 22.13 4.12 -19.35
CA GLU A 290 21.19 4.80 -18.45
C GLU A 290 20.65 3.86 -17.36
N ASP A 291 20.11 2.70 -17.73
CA ASP A 291 19.61 1.69 -16.79
C ASP A 291 20.73 1.15 -15.89
N HIS A 292 21.92 0.94 -16.46
CA HIS A 292 23.09 0.51 -15.72
C HIS A 292 23.47 1.54 -14.65
N ALA A 293 23.44 2.83 -14.95
CA ALA A 293 23.73 3.87 -13.95
C ALA A 293 22.72 3.86 -12.80
N LEU A 294 21.42 3.64 -13.10
CA LEU A 294 20.38 3.52 -12.07
C LEU A 294 20.63 2.31 -11.16
N LEU A 295 20.88 1.13 -11.73
CA LEU A 295 21.11 -0.10 -10.97
C LEU A 295 22.43 -0.05 -10.20
N ALA A 296 23.49 0.48 -10.80
CA ALA A 296 24.80 0.62 -10.16
C ALA A 296 24.75 1.56 -8.96
N SER A 297 23.86 2.56 -8.97
CA SER A 297 23.66 3.46 -7.83
C SER A 297 23.15 2.75 -6.57
N LEU A 298 22.59 1.54 -6.70
CA LEU A 298 22.14 0.73 -5.58
C LEU A 298 23.29 -0.05 -4.90
N GLY A 299 24.46 -0.14 -5.54
CA GLY A 299 25.63 -0.85 -5.03
C GLY A 299 25.32 -2.30 -4.63
N GLU A 300 25.84 -2.71 -3.47
CA GLU A 300 25.60 -4.05 -2.91
C GLU A 300 24.15 -4.32 -2.51
N ASP A 301 23.35 -3.25 -2.34
CA ASP A 301 21.96 -3.38 -1.92
C ASP A 301 21.05 -3.79 -3.09
N LEU A 302 21.57 -3.79 -4.32
CA LEU A 302 20.88 -4.23 -5.54
C LEU A 302 20.22 -5.61 -5.37
N LYS A 303 20.91 -6.57 -4.74
CA LYS A 303 20.36 -7.91 -4.52
C LYS A 303 19.13 -7.95 -3.62
N PHE A 304 19.00 -7.01 -2.68
CA PHE A 304 17.83 -6.92 -1.82
C PHE A 304 16.62 -6.38 -2.58
N VAL A 305 16.83 -5.39 -3.44
CA VAL A 305 15.77 -4.85 -4.31
C VAL A 305 15.21 -5.95 -5.23
N PHE A 306 16.08 -6.81 -5.76
CA PHE A 306 15.68 -7.95 -6.60
C PHE A 306 15.25 -9.20 -5.82
N ILE A 307 15.40 -9.22 -4.49
CA ILE A 307 15.09 -10.36 -3.62
C ILE A 307 15.79 -11.65 -4.10
N THR A 308 17.07 -11.51 -4.43
CA THR A 308 17.95 -12.59 -4.88
C THR A 308 19.18 -12.67 -3.98
N SER A 309 19.92 -13.80 -4.04
CA SER A 309 21.12 -13.94 -3.22
C SER A 309 22.34 -13.25 -3.83
N GLN A 310 22.38 -13.15 -5.15
CA GLN A 310 23.46 -12.52 -5.90
C GLN A 310 22.90 -11.84 -7.15
N VAL A 311 23.41 -10.64 -7.41
CA VAL A 311 23.19 -9.91 -8.66
C VAL A 311 24.53 -9.53 -9.24
N THR A 312 24.76 -9.87 -10.50
CA THR A 312 25.88 -9.35 -11.29
C THR A 312 25.33 -8.30 -12.26
N LEU A 313 25.80 -7.07 -12.16
CA LEU A 313 25.43 -6.00 -13.08
C LEU A 313 26.55 -5.83 -14.12
N GLN A 314 26.20 -5.81 -15.40
CA GLN A 314 27.15 -5.58 -16.49
C GLN A 314 26.59 -4.63 -17.55
N ALA A 315 27.47 -3.89 -18.21
CA ALA A 315 27.11 -3.02 -19.32
C ALA A 315 26.85 -3.83 -20.59
N GLY A 316 25.87 -3.41 -21.39
CA GLY A 316 25.62 -3.95 -22.72
C GLY A 316 24.70 -3.06 -23.53
N ASP A 317 24.43 -3.43 -24.78
CA ASP A 317 23.66 -2.58 -25.71
C ASP A 317 22.14 -2.63 -25.45
N ALA A 318 21.65 -3.67 -24.78
CA ALA A 318 20.25 -3.90 -24.50
C ALA A 318 20.04 -4.51 -23.11
N LEU A 319 18.85 -4.27 -22.54
CA LEU A 319 18.47 -4.86 -21.28
C LEU A 319 18.21 -6.36 -21.45
N ALA A 320 18.90 -7.19 -20.66
CA ALA A 320 18.70 -8.64 -20.63
C ALA A 320 18.97 -9.17 -19.22
N VAL A 321 18.17 -10.15 -18.78
CA VAL A 321 18.38 -10.84 -17.51
C VAL A 321 18.68 -12.31 -17.79
N GLN A 322 19.71 -12.83 -17.12
CA GLN A 322 20.02 -14.26 -17.10
C GLN A 322 19.88 -14.76 -15.68
N VAL A 323 19.20 -15.90 -15.52
CA VAL A 323 18.91 -16.51 -14.22
C VAL A 323 19.62 -17.86 -14.14
N THR A 324 20.39 -18.05 -13.08
CA THR A 324 21.01 -19.33 -12.73
C THR A 324 20.60 -19.75 -11.32
N VAL A 325 20.67 -21.06 -11.04
CA VAL A 325 20.44 -21.57 -9.69
C VAL A 325 21.71 -21.36 -8.88
N SER A 326 21.59 -20.85 -7.65
CA SER A 326 22.71 -20.71 -6.75
C SER A 326 23.25 -22.07 -6.31
N GLU A 327 24.57 -22.26 -6.40
CA GLU A 327 25.29 -23.43 -5.90
C GLU A 327 25.74 -23.26 -4.44
N ALA A 328 25.70 -22.03 -3.91
CA ALA A 328 26.08 -21.72 -2.55
C ALA A 328 25.14 -22.36 -1.50
N ALA A 329 25.59 -22.48 -0.26
CA ALA A 329 24.75 -23.01 0.82
C ALA A 329 23.74 -21.98 1.32
N LYS A 330 22.56 -22.44 1.76
CA LYS A 330 21.52 -21.57 2.34
C LYS A 330 21.87 -21.20 3.79
N CYS A 331 21.84 -19.92 4.11
CA CYS A 331 21.85 -19.44 5.50
C CYS A 331 20.49 -19.71 6.17
N GLU A 332 20.47 -20.43 7.29
CA GLU A 332 19.24 -20.79 8.01
C GLU A 332 18.50 -19.57 8.60
N ARG A 333 19.19 -18.42 8.77
CA ARG A 333 18.61 -17.20 9.36
C ARG A 333 18.04 -16.22 8.32
N CYS A 334 18.84 -15.75 7.38
CA CYS A 334 18.38 -14.79 6.36
C CYS A 334 17.89 -15.43 5.07
N TRP A 335 18.07 -16.75 4.92
CA TRP A 335 17.70 -17.55 3.74
C TRP A 335 18.41 -17.19 2.43
N HIS A 336 19.34 -16.24 2.46
CA HIS A 336 20.27 -16.02 1.36
C HIS A 336 21.21 -17.22 1.19
N TYR A 337 21.55 -17.49 -0.06
CA TYR A 337 22.51 -18.49 -0.48
C TYR A 337 23.88 -17.81 -0.59
N ARG A 338 24.85 -18.26 0.21
CA ARG A 338 26.15 -17.60 0.34
C ARG A 338 27.28 -18.59 0.56
N ASP A 339 28.44 -18.32 -0.03
CA ASP A 339 29.62 -19.18 0.04
C ASP A 339 30.26 -19.19 1.44
N ASP A 340 29.97 -18.18 2.26
CA ASP A 340 30.50 -18.03 3.62
C ASP A 340 29.64 -18.70 4.71
N VAL A 341 28.63 -19.47 4.33
CA VAL A 341 27.87 -20.30 5.30
C VAL A 341 28.79 -21.38 5.84
N GLY A 342 28.89 -21.47 7.17
CA GLY A 342 29.83 -22.37 7.85
C GLY A 342 31.19 -21.75 8.18
N HIS A 343 31.38 -20.45 7.95
CA HIS A 343 32.60 -19.73 8.35
C HIS A 343 32.88 -19.74 9.87
N ASP A 344 31.84 -19.84 10.70
CA ASP A 344 31.91 -19.85 12.16
C ASP A 344 31.50 -21.22 12.72
N ALA A 345 32.41 -21.88 13.43
CA ALA A 345 32.17 -23.19 14.02
C ALA A 345 31.07 -23.20 15.09
N ALA A 346 30.83 -22.08 15.78
CA ALA A 346 29.73 -21.96 16.75
C ALA A 346 28.37 -21.79 16.06
N HIS A 347 28.35 -21.31 14.81
CA HIS A 347 27.16 -21.02 14.03
C HIS A 347 27.27 -21.58 12.59
N PRO A 348 27.39 -22.91 12.42
CA PRO A 348 27.78 -23.54 11.16
C PRO A 348 26.74 -23.38 10.02
N THR A 349 25.51 -23.00 10.35
CA THR A 349 24.44 -22.79 9.37
C THR A 349 24.20 -21.32 9.01
N LEU A 350 25.02 -20.41 9.56
CA LEU A 350 24.89 -18.97 9.37
C LEU A 350 25.98 -18.43 8.43
N CYS A 351 25.60 -17.46 7.60
CA CYS A 351 26.54 -16.65 6.83
C CYS A 351 27.20 -15.56 7.70
N GLY A 352 28.32 -15.01 7.24
CA GLY A 352 29.07 -13.97 7.97
C GLY A 352 28.25 -12.72 8.25
N ARG A 353 27.34 -12.35 7.33
CA ARG A 353 26.39 -11.24 7.53
C ARG A 353 25.49 -11.47 8.73
N CYS A 354 24.93 -12.68 8.87
CA CYS A 354 24.05 -13.01 9.97
C CYS A 354 24.78 -13.09 11.31
N THR A 355 26.01 -13.63 11.33
CA THR A 355 26.87 -13.65 12.52
C THR A 355 27.22 -12.22 12.95
N SER A 356 27.60 -11.35 12.01
CA SER A 356 27.87 -9.93 12.30
C SER A 356 26.64 -9.20 12.86
N ASN A 357 25.45 -9.44 12.30
CA ASN A 357 24.21 -8.84 12.81
C ASN A 357 23.80 -9.32 14.20
N LEU A 358 24.20 -10.53 14.61
CA LEU A 358 23.88 -11.09 15.93
C LEU A 358 24.92 -10.73 16.99
N TYR A 359 26.20 -10.73 16.63
CA TYR A 359 27.31 -10.72 17.60
C TYR A 359 28.37 -9.64 17.31
N GLY A 360 28.29 -8.96 16.16
CA GLY A 360 29.24 -7.94 15.72
C GLY A 360 28.63 -6.56 15.59
N THR A 361 29.22 -5.74 14.72
CA THR A 361 28.76 -4.37 14.43
C THR A 361 27.52 -4.33 13.53
N GLY A 362 27.15 -5.47 12.94
CA GLY A 362 26.09 -5.57 11.93
C GLY A 362 26.52 -5.12 10.54
N GLU A 363 25.63 -5.33 9.57
CA GLU A 363 25.78 -4.88 8.19
C GLU A 363 25.43 -3.40 8.02
N ALA A 364 26.18 -2.71 7.16
CA ALA A 364 25.85 -1.37 6.71
C ALA A 364 24.97 -1.43 5.45
N ARG A 365 23.86 -0.72 5.46
CA ARG A 365 22.97 -0.51 4.31
C ARG A 365 22.98 0.96 3.94
N THR A 366 22.96 1.24 2.65
CA THR A 366 23.07 2.62 2.14
C THR A 366 21.86 3.01 1.28
N VAL A 367 21.17 2.03 0.71
CA VAL A 367 20.09 2.25 -0.26
C VAL A 367 18.85 1.43 0.09
N ALA A 368 18.99 0.10 0.30
CA ALA A 368 17.84 -0.80 0.48
C ALA A 368 17.93 -1.79 1.64
#